data_AF-A0A6C2UCL2-F1
#
_entry.id   AF-A0A6C2UCL2-F1
#
_cell.length_a   1.000
_cell.length_b   1.000
_cell.length_c   1.000
_cell.angle_alpha   90.00
_cell.angle_beta   90.00
_cell.angle_gamma   90.00
#
_symmetry.space_group_name_H-M   'P 1'
#
loop_
_entity.id
_entity.type
_entity.pdbx_description
1 polymer ?
#
loop_
_entity_poly.entity_id
_entity_poly.type
_entity_poly.pdbx_seq_one_letter_code
_entity_poly.pdbx_strand_id
1 'polypeptide(L)'
;MRAAAFHTLERQDPWKVHLQEVFAALEIPPGTMADNVAASVAMYCREFHPGGVQRTDLALLIARAFCAVNDRAAAERVLGSMQPHSRHVARWLEILSELHHFPLLLPYFSLGIIRPAEWAGAQVDRMWTLDFGRLALSESERHEMMLYRSIRAIIENMFVFWDATEGEGVLGLKGLAALNVEEGSRCKQTLTATDDLLEYMADLFRQQMQHRNWQSVPSLMNLDF
;
A
#
# COMPACT_ATOMS: atom_id res chain seq x y z
N MET A 1 60.43 -11.23 1.11
CA MET A 1 59.68 -11.43 -0.15
C MET A 1 58.82 -12.67 0.02
N ARG A 2 57.50 -12.70 -0.05
CA ARG A 2 56.44 -11.72 -0.34
C ARG A 2 55.28 -12.10 0.59
N ALA A 3 54.89 -11.19 1.48
CA ALA A 3 53.59 -11.28 2.13
C ALA A 3 52.56 -10.88 1.05
N ALA A 4 51.88 -11.89 0.49
CA ALA A 4 50.70 -11.62 -0.32
C ALA A 4 49.62 -11.13 0.64
N ALA A 5 49.44 -9.81 0.65
CA ALA A 5 48.29 -9.16 1.20
C ALA A 5 47.05 -9.80 0.57
N PHE A 6 46.40 -10.69 1.32
CA PHE A 6 45.00 -11.02 1.11
C PHE A 6 44.21 -9.76 1.41
N HIS A 7 44.16 -8.86 0.43
CA HIS A 7 43.06 -7.92 0.31
C HIS A 7 41.82 -8.76 0.08
N THR A 8 41.17 -9.16 1.18
CA THR A 8 39.74 -9.44 1.18
C THR A 8 39.09 -8.11 0.83
N LEU A 9 38.95 -7.85 -0.47
CA LEU A 9 37.92 -6.96 -0.97
C LEU A 9 36.62 -7.62 -0.50
N GLU A 10 36.17 -7.27 0.70
CA GLU A 10 34.79 -7.46 1.10
C GLU A 10 33.97 -6.88 -0.05
N ARG A 11 33.40 -7.76 -0.88
CA ARG A 11 32.41 -7.35 -1.87
C ARG A 11 31.30 -6.74 -1.03
N GLN A 12 31.29 -5.41 -0.96
CA GLN A 12 30.22 -4.69 -0.32
C GLN A 12 28.93 -5.16 -0.96
N ASP A 13 28.03 -5.66 -0.13
CA ASP A 13 26.73 -6.14 -0.54
C ASP A 13 26.03 -5.04 -1.34
N PRO A 14 25.67 -5.25 -2.62
CA PRO A 14 25.09 -4.23 -3.48
C PRO A 14 23.86 -3.57 -2.85
N TRP A 15 23.06 -4.34 -2.10
CA TRP A 15 21.93 -3.81 -1.36
C TRP A 15 22.33 -2.87 -0.23
N LYS A 16 23.42 -3.18 0.48
CA LYS A 16 23.92 -2.35 1.58
C LYS A 16 24.39 -0.99 1.04
N VAL A 17 25.15 -0.99 -0.06
CA VAL A 17 25.60 0.26 -0.70
C VAL A 17 24.40 1.08 -1.16
N HIS A 18 23.46 0.45 -1.88
CA HIS A 18 22.27 1.12 -2.37
C HIS A 18 21.41 1.71 -1.23
N LEU A 19 21.19 0.97 -0.14
CA LEU A 19 20.41 1.45 1.00
C LEU A 19 21.12 2.57 1.75
N GLN A 20 22.46 2.54 1.85
CA GLN A 20 23.22 3.65 2.43
C GLN A 20 23.09 4.93 1.59
N GLU A 21 23.12 4.82 0.26
CA GLU A 21 22.86 5.95 -0.63
C GLU A 21 21.44 6.49 -0.47
N VAL A 22 20.43 5.60 -0.39
CA VAL A 22 19.04 5.98 -0.14
C VAL A 22 18.90 6.69 1.21
N PHE A 23 19.52 6.18 2.27
CA PHE A 23 19.45 6.77 3.61
C PHE A 23 20.11 8.15 3.66
N ALA A 24 21.27 8.30 3.00
CA ALA A 24 21.93 9.59 2.87
C ALA A 24 21.03 10.60 2.12
N ALA A 25 20.38 10.18 1.03
CA ALA A 25 19.46 11.03 0.28
C ALA A 25 18.19 11.40 1.07
N LEU A 26 17.80 10.60 2.06
CA LEU A 26 16.67 10.84 2.96
C LEU A 26 17.09 11.56 4.25
N GLU A 27 18.35 11.99 4.36
CA GLU A 27 18.91 12.65 5.55
C GLU A 27 18.75 11.81 6.82
N ILE A 28 18.82 10.48 6.69
CA ILE A 28 18.80 9.54 7.80
C ILE A 28 20.22 9.43 8.36
N PRO A 29 20.45 9.76 9.64
CA PRO A 29 21.79 9.78 10.20
C PRO A 29 22.40 8.37 10.20
N PRO A 30 23.70 8.25 9.87
CA PRO A 30 24.38 6.96 9.95
C PRO A 30 24.51 6.50 11.40
N GLY A 31 24.50 5.19 11.62
CA GLY A 31 24.65 4.60 12.94
C GLY A 31 24.14 3.16 12.98
N THR A 32 24.34 2.49 14.11
CA THR A 32 24.00 1.07 14.27
C THR A 32 22.52 0.76 13.96
N MET A 33 21.60 1.66 14.31
CA MET A 33 20.19 1.49 14.00
C MET A 33 19.94 1.50 12.49
N ALA A 34 20.49 2.48 11.77
CA ALA A 34 20.39 2.57 10.32
C ALA A 34 21.04 1.35 9.65
N ASP A 35 22.21 0.91 10.12
CA ASP A 35 22.86 -0.29 9.58
C ASP A 35 22.02 -1.56 9.77
N ASN A 36 21.38 -1.72 10.93
CA ASN A 36 20.49 -2.85 11.21
C ASN A 36 19.25 -2.82 10.32
N VAL A 37 18.60 -1.66 10.20
CA VAL A 37 17.44 -1.47 9.32
C VAL A 37 17.82 -1.76 7.86
N ALA A 38 18.95 -1.25 7.39
CA ALA A 38 19.45 -1.53 6.04
C ALA A 38 19.68 -3.03 5.82
N ALA A 39 20.31 -3.71 6.78
CA ALA A 39 20.52 -5.16 6.70
C ALA A 39 19.21 -5.95 6.66
N SER A 40 18.23 -5.57 7.47
CA SER A 40 16.90 -6.21 7.50
C SER A 40 16.13 -5.99 6.19
N VAL A 41 16.11 -4.77 5.67
CA VAL A 41 15.45 -4.47 4.38
C VAL A 41 16.15 -5.22 3.24
N ALA A 42 17.47 -5.22 3.20
CA ALA A 42 18.25 -5.96 2.20
C ALA A 42 17.96 -7.47 2.22
N MET A 43 17.85 -8.05 3.42
CA MET A 43 17.49 -9.46 3.59
C MET A 43 16.11 -9.76 3.02
N TYR A 44 15.11 -8.95 3.38
CA TYR A 44 13.75 -9.07 2.85
C TYR A 44 13.70 -8.94 1.33
N CYS A 45 14.36 -7.92 0.75
CA CYS A 45 14.38 -7.71 -0.69
C CYS A 45 15.03 -8.87 -1.44
N ARG A 46 16.08 -9.50 -0.90
CA ARG A 46 16.71 -10.68 -1.53
C ARG A 46 15.81 -11.89 -1.55
N GLU A 47 15.07 -12.11 -0.46
CA GLU A 47 14.21 -13.29 -0.31
C GLU A 47 12.95 -13.18 -1.17
N PHE A 48 12.25 -12.04 -1.10
CA PHE A 48 10.93 -11.88 -1.70
C PHE A 48 10.93 -11.13 -3.03
N HIS A 49 12.03 -10.44 -3.37
CA HIS A 49 12.14 -9.61 -4.58
C HIS A 49 13.49 -9.80 -5.29
N PRO A 50 13.85 -11.03 -5.71
CA PRO A 50 15.15 -11.32 -6.31
C PRO A 50 15.41 -10.56 -7.63
N GLY A 51 14.35 -10.12 -8.32
CA GLY A 51 14.43 -9.28 -9.53
C GLY A 51 14.61 -7.78 -9.26
N GLY A 52 14.70 -7.37 -8.00
CA GLY A 52 14.73 -5.96 -7.60
C GLY A 52 13.37 -5.45 -7.12
N VAL A 53 13.40 -4.26 -6.51
CA VAL A 53 12.25 -3.59 -5.89
C VAL A 53 12.10 -2.20 -6.50
N GLN A 54 10.87 -1.77 -6.77
CA GLN A 54 10.62 -0.41 -7.24
C GLN A 54 11.00 0.61 -6.17
N ARG A 55 11.46 1.80 -6.57
CA ARG A 55 11.91 2.83 -5.61
C ARG A 55 10.84 3.19 -4.56
N THR A 56 9.57 3.25 -4.96
CA THR A 56 8.45 3.53 -4.06
C THR A 56 8.18 2.40 -3.08
N ASP A 57 8.20 1.15 -3.55
CA ASP A 57 8.11 -0.05 -2.69
C ASP A 57 9.25 -0.08 -1.67
N LEU A 58 10.48 0.20 -2.12
CA LEU A 58 11.66 0.22 -1.26
C LEU A 58 11.52 1.28 -0.16
N ALA A 59 11.09 2.49 -0.52
CA ALA A 59 10.89 3.56 0.45
C ALA A 59 9.81 3.19 1.49
N LEU A 60 8.70 2.57 1.08
CA LEU A 60 7.68 2.10 2.02
C LEU A 60 8.17 0.96 2.93
N LEU A 61 8.98 0.03 2.42
CA LEU A 61 9.63 -1.00 3.21
C LEU A 61 10.60 -0.39 4.25
N ILE A 62 11.36 0.64 3.85
CA ILE A 62 12.25 1.38 4.75
C ILE A 62 11.44 2.09 5.84
N ALA A 63 10.38 2.82 5.48
CA ALA A 63 9.51 3.50 6.44
C ALA A 63 8.92 2.52 7.46
N ARG A 64 8.44 1.36 6.99
CA ARG A 64 7.93 0.30 7.86
C ARG A 64 9.00 -0.25 8.79
N ALA A 65 10.21 -0.51 8.29
CA ALA A 65 11.29 -1.03 9.10
C ALA A 65 11.67 -0.05 10.23
N PHE A 66 11.67 1.26 9.96
CA PHE A 66 11.86 2.27 10.99
C PHE A 66 10.70 2.33 12.00
N CYS A 67 9.45 2.17 11.55
CA CYS A 67 8.30 2.04 12.47
C CYS A 67 8.45 0.83 13.41
N ALA A 68 8.91 -0.31 12.88
CA ALA A 68 9.09 -1.55 13.65
C ALA A 68 10.15 -1.44 14.76
N VAL A 69 11.16 -0.57 14.58
CA VAL A 69 12.18 -0.27 15.60
C VAL A 69 11.87 1.00 16.41
N ASN A 70 10.64 1.53 16.27
CA ASN A 70 10.15 2.72 16.96
C ASN A 70 10.96 4.02 16.67
N ASP A 71 11.64 4.09 15.53
CA ASP A 71 12.29 5.33 15.05
C ASP A 71 11.34 6.10 14.14
N ARG A 72 10.38 6.77 14.79
CA ARG A 72 9.32 7.52 14.10
C ARG A 72 9.88 8.67 13.25
N ALA A 73 10.95 9.32 13.69
CA ALA A 73 11.54 10.45 12.99
C ALA A 73 12.19 10.03 11.66
N ALA A 74 12.84 8.88 11.59
CA ALA A 74 13.35 8.34 10.33
C ALA A 74 12.21 7.93 9.39
N ALA A 75 11.17 7.25 9.90
CA ALA A 75 10.00 6.89 9.12
C ALA A 75 9.26 8.11 8.54
N GLU A 76 9.14 9.19 9.33
CA GLU A 76 8.58 10.48 8.91
C GLU A 76 9.33 11.10 7.74
N ARG A 77 10.67 11.12 7.78
CA ARG A 77 11.50 11.61 6.66
C ARG A 77 11.24 10.82 5.38
N VAL A 78 11.19 9.50 5.49
CA VAL A 78 10.94 8.62 4.35
C VAL A 78 9.56 8.92 3.75
N LEU A 79 8.50 8.89 4.55
CA LEU A 79 7.13 9.16 4.10
C LEU A 79 6.95 10.58 3.56
N GLY A 80 7.61 11.56 4.17
CA GLY A 80 7.60 12.96 3.73
C GLY A 80 8.22 13.16 2.33
N SER A 81 9.16 12.29 1.94
CA SER A 81 9.76 12.33 0.59
C SER A 81 8.88 11.74 -0.52
N MET A 82 7.78 11.06 -0.16
CA MET A 82 6.98 10.28 -1.08
C MET A 82 5.65 10.96 -1.43
N GLN A 83 5.33 11.09 -2.71
CA GLN A 83 3.97 11.42 -3.15
C GLN A 83 3.20 10.13 -3.51
N PRO A 84 1.90 10.00 -3.17
CA PRO A 84 1.05 10.97 -2.46
C PRO A 84 1.13 10.88 -0.92
N HIS A 85 2.00 10.03 -0.36
CA HIS A 85 2.05 9.64 1.05
C HIS A 85 2.31 10.81 2.02
N SER A 86 3.16 11.76 1.62
CA SER A 86 3.55 12.94 2.40
C SER A 86 2.38 13.82 2.86
N ARG A 87 1.19 13.70 2.26
CA ARG A 87 -0.01 14.41 2.70
C ARG A 87 -0.60 13.87 4.00
N HIS A 88 -0.36 12.60 4.31
CA HIS A 88 -0.98 11.90 5.45
C HIS A 88 0.07 11.13 6.26
N VAL A 89 1.25 11.73 6.49
CA VAL A 89 2.38 11.09 7.18
C VAL A 89 1.98 10.52 8.55
N ALA A 90 1.26 11.28 9.37
CA ALA A 90 0.83 10.85 10.70
C ALA A 90 0.01 9.55 10.65
N ARG A 91 -0.94 9.47 9.72
CA ARG A 91 -1.78 8.28 9.50
C ARG A 91 -0.96 7.10 8.99
N TRP A 92 -0.06 7.34 8.03
CA TRP A 92 0.83 6.28 7.55
C TRP A 92 1.68 5.67 8.65
N LEU A 93 2.17 6.45 9.61
CA LEU A 93 2.94 5.91 10.73
C LEU A 93 2.11 5.01 11.64
N GLU A 94 0.85 5.36 11.90
CA GLU A 94 -0.09 4.49 12.63
C GLU A 94 -0.27 3.17 11.87
N ILE A 95 -0.58 3.26 10.58
CA ILE A 95 -0.81 2.10 9.70
C ILE A 95 0.40 1.18 9.63
N LEU A 96 1.59 1.74 9.39
CA LEU A 96 2.82 0.95 9.23
C LEU A 96 3.21 0.22 10.51
N SER A 97 2.80 0.75 11.67
CA SER A 97 3.05 0.16 12.98
C SER A 97 2.05 -0.96 13.31
N GLU A 98 0.80 -0.83 12.88
CA GLU A 98 -0.30 -1.76 13.23
C GLU A 98 -0.50 -2.89 12.20
N LEU A 99 -0.16 -2.67 10.93
CA LEU A 99 -0.57 -3.57 9.87
C LEU A 99 0.29 -4.84 9.79
N HIS A 100 -0.27 -5.99 10.16
CA HIS A 100 0.42 -7.29 10.08
C HIS A 100 0.58 -7.82 8.65
N HIS A 101 -0.33 -7.50 7.72
CA HIS A 101 -0.37 -8.04 6.35
C HIS A 101 0.24 -7.11 5.29
N PHE A 102 1.20 -6.27 5.68
CA PHE A 102 1.78 -5.24 4.82
C PHE A 102 2.36 -5.74 3.48
N PRO A 103 3.07 -6.89 3.39
CA PRO A 103 3.64 -7.35 2.13
C PRO A 103 2.64 -7.52 0.98
N LEU A 104 1.44 -8.04 1.27
CA LEU A 104 0.42 -8.28 0.25
C LEU A 104 -0.19 -6.99 -0.29
N LEU A 105 -0.20 -5.93 0.54
CA LEU A 105 -0.77 -4.64 0.20
C LEU A 105 0.26 -3.63 -0.31
N LEU A 106 1.54 -3.95 -0.21
CA LEU A 106 2.65 -3.08 -0.58
C LEU A 106 2.50 -2.47 -1.99
N PRO A 107 2.20 -3.24 -3.06
CA PRO A 107 2.06 -2.63 -4.39
C PRO A 107 0.94 -1.58 -4.46
N TYR A 108 -0.17 -1.81 -3.76
CA TYR A 108 -1.30 -0.90 -3.73
C TYR A 108 -1.00 0.37 -2.94
N PHE A 109 -0.26 0.25 -1.83
CA PHE A 109 0.21 1.40 -1.05
C PHE A 109 1.21 2.22 -1.84
N SER A 110 2.25 1.59 -2.40
CA SER A 110 3.32 2.28 -3.13
C SER A 110 2.82 3.09 -4.31
N LEU A 111 1.82 2.58 -5.04
CA LEU A 111 1.19 3.27 -6.16
C LEU A 111 0.14 4.29 -5.72
N GLY A 112 -0.20 4.33 -4.43
CA GLY A 112 -1.25 5.19 -3.87
C GLY A 112 -2.64 4.79 -4.35
N ILE A 113 -2.83 3.53 -4.75
CA ILE A 113 -4.14 2.92 -5.05
C ILE A 113 -4.93 2.83 -3.76
N ILE A 114 -4.31 2.32 -2.70
CA ILE A 114 -4.88 2.33 -1.34
C ILE A 114 -4.11 3.36 -0.52
N ARG A 115 -4.83 4.28 0.13
CA ARG A 115 -4.21 5.28 1.00
C ARG A 115 -5.17 5.82 2.04
N PRO A 116 -4.68 6.27 3.21
CA PRO A 116 -5.49 7.07 4.11
C PRO A 116 -5.90 8.38 3.45
N ALA A 117 -7.06 8.88 3.83
CA ALA A 117 -7.58 10.19 3.47
C ALA A 117 -8.25 10.85 4.68
N GLU A 118 -8.42 12.16 4.62
CA GLU A 118 -9.13 12.93 5.64
C GLU A 118 -10.61 13.06 5.26
N TRP A 119 -11.49 12.87 6.23
CA TRP A 119 -12.93 13.06 6.04
C TRP A 119 -13.53 13.75 7.25
N ALA A 120 -13.91 15.02 7.07
CA ALA A 120 -14.50 15.84 8.13
C ALA A 120 -15.93 15.40 8.53
N GLY A 121 -16.53 14.43 7.82
CA GLY A 121 -17.93 14.03 8.00
C GLY A 121 -18.17 12.75 8.79
N ALA A 122 -17.14 12.00 9.21
CA ALA A 122 -17.31 10.79 10.00
C ALA A 122 -17.00 11.03 11.48
N GLN A 123 -17.71 10.33 12.38
CA GLN A 123 -17.39 10.35 13.81
C GLN A 123 -15.99 9.78 14.10
N VAL A 124 -15.53 8.88 13.24
CA VAL A 124 -14.17 8.34 13.24
C VAL A 124 -13.43 8.93 12.04
N ASP A 125 -12.37 9.70 12.29
CA ASP A 125 -11.47 10.25 11.27
C ASP A 125 -10.58 9.16 10.65
N ARG A 126 -11.22 8.12 10.09
CA ARG A 126 -10.58 6.98 9.43
C ARG A 126 -11.29 6.73 8.10
N MET A 127 -10.82 7.45 7.10
CA MET A 127 -11.17 7.21 5.71
C MET A 127 -10.00 6.56 4.99
N TRP A 128 -10.30 5.51 4.24
CA TRP A 128 -9.39 4.92 3.26
C TRP A 128 -9.90 5.23 1.87
N THR A 129 -8.99 5.55 0.95
CA THR A 129 -9.31 5.69 -0.47
C THR A 129 -8.83 4.45 -1.21
N LEU A 130 -9.68 3.90 -2.08
CA LEU A 130 -9.33 2.97 -3.16
C LEU A 130 -9.49 3.70 -4.50
N ASP A 131 -8.36 4.02 -5.15
CA ASP A 131 -8.28 4.78 -6.40
C ASP A 131 -8.14 3.83 -7.60
N PHE A 132 -9.27 3.51 -8.22
CA PHE A 132 -9.37 2.69 -9.43
C PHE A 132 -8.76 3.38 -10.66
N GLY A 133 -8.67 4.72 -10.67
CA GLY A 133 -7.96 5.44 -11.73
C GLY A 133 -6.45 5.16 -11.76
N ARG A 134 -5.91 4.60 -10.66
CA ARG A 134 -4.51 4.16 -10.57
C ARG A 134 -4.34 2.66 -10.79
N LEU A 135 -5.42 1.90 -10.88
CA LEU A 135 -5.36 0.48 -11.19
C LEU A 135 -5.12 0.30 -12.70
N ALA A 136 -3.93 -0.15 -13.06
CA ALA A 136 -3.60 -0.53 -14.42
C ALA A 136 -4.19 -1.91 -14.72
N LEU A 137 -5.47 -1.94 -15.11
CA LEU A 137 -6.13 -3.18 -15.53
C LEU A 137 -5.76 -3.53 -16.97
N SER A 138 -5.31 -4.77 -17.18
CA SER A 138 -5.13 -5.36 -18.50
C SER A 138 -6.46 -5.46 -19.25
N GLU A 139 -6.41 -5.59 -20.58
CA GLU A 139 -7.61 -5.76 -21.40
C GLU A 139 -8.43 -7.01 -21.00
N SER A 140 -7.76 -8.09 -20.59
CA SER A 140 -8.43 -9.28 -20.07
C SER A 140 -9.12 -9.05 -18.72
N GLU A 141 -8.56 -8.19 -17.86
CA GLU A 141 -9.15 -7.86 -16.55
C GLU A 141 -10.34 -6.89 -16.65
N ARG A 142 -10.48 -6.19 -17.79
CA ARG A 142 -11.66 -5.36 -18.08
C ARG A 142 -12.92 -6.17 -18.40
N HIS A 143 -12.81 -7.50 -18.50
CA HIS A 143 -14.01 -8.34 -18.54
C HIS A 143 -14.68 -8.32 -17.18
N GLU A 144 -15.99 -8.05 -17.15
CA GLU A 144 -16.79 -7.88 -15.94
C GLU A 144 -16.51 -8.93 -14.85
N MET A 145 -16.54 -10.23 -15.19
CA MET A 145 -16.29 -11.30 -14.22
C MET A 145 -14.88 -11.25 -13.61
N MET A 146 -13.87 -10.84 -14.38
CA MET A 146 -12.51 -10.66 -13.88
C MET A 146 -12.40 -9.40 -13.04
N LEU A 147 -13.06 -8.31 -13.43
CA LEU A 147 -13.13 -7.07 -12.67
C LEU A 147 -13.68 -7.32 -11.26
N TYR A 148 -14.85 -7.95 -11.14
CA TYR A 148 -15.44 -8.28 -9.85
C TYR A 148 -14.53 -9.16 -8.97
N ARG A 149 -13.83 -10.14 -9.58
CA ARG A 149 -12.87 -10.98 -8.87
C ARG A 149 -11.66 -10.19 -8.35
N SER A 150 -11.10 -9.30 -9.17
CA SER A 150 -9.98 -8.46 -8.78
C SER A 150 -10.37 -7.49 -7.67
N ILE A 151 -11.54 -6.87 -7.76
CA ILE A 151 -12.05 -5.95 -6.74
C ILE A 151 -12.29 -6.68 -5.42
N ARG A 152 -12.92 -7.86 -5.46
CA ARG A 152 -13.08 -8.71 -4.28
C ARG A 152 -11.74 -9.02 -3.63
N ALA A 153 -10.74 -9.46 -4.40
CA ALA A 153 -9.44 -9.80 -3.87
C ALA A 153 -8.76 -8.60 -3.17
N ILE A 154 -8.87 -7.40 -3.75
CA ILE A 154 -8.33 -6.18 -3.13
C ILE A 154 -9.06 -5.87 -1.82
N ILE A 155 -10.40 -5.83 -1.86
CA ILE A 155 -11.24 -5.48 -0.70
C ILE A 155 -11.07 -6.48 0.45
N GLU A 156 -10.97 -7.77 0.15
CA GLU A 156 -10.75 -8.82 1.17
C GLU A 156 -9.47 -8.59 1.97
N ASN A 157 -8.41 -8.10 1.31
CA ASN A 157 -7.17 -7.72 2.00
C ASN A 157 -7.31 -6.40 2.80
N MET A 158 -8.23 -5.53 2.43
CA MET A 158 -8.47 -4.25 3.12
C MET A 158 -9.32 -4.38 4.37
N PHE A 159 -10.12 -5.46 4.53
CA PHE A 159 -11.03 -5.59 5.67
C PHE A 159 -10.34 -5.37 7.02
N VAL A 160 -9.09 -5.79 7.16
CA VAL A 160 -8.30 -5.61 8.40
C VAL A 160 -8.21 -4.15 8.87
N PHE A 161 -8.39 -3.16 7.99
CA PHE A 161 -8.32 -1.74 8.35
C PHE A 161 -9.44 -1.28 9.28
N TRP A 162 -10.54 -2.02 9.33
CA TRP A 162 -11.71 -1.71 10.16
C TRP A 162 -11.86 -2.65 11.36
N ASP A 163 -10.95 -3.61 11.55
CA ASP A 163 -10.99 -4.51 12.70
C ASP A 163 -10.88 -3.76 14.03
N ALA A 164 -9.94 -2.81 14.11
CA ALA A 164 -9.69 -2.03 15.32
C ALA A 164 -10.83 -1.07 15.68
N THR A 165 -11.74 -0.80 14.74
CA THR A 165 -12.88 0.10 14.91
C THR A 165 -14.21 -0.63 14.81
N GLU A 166 -14.20 -1.96 14.88
CA GLU A 166 -15.39 -2.80 14.85
C GLU A 166 -16.31 -2.47 13.65
N GLY A 167 -15.70 -2.15 12.50
CA GLY A 167 -16.41 -1.78 11.27
C GLY A 167 -16.74 -0.30 11.11
N GLU A 168 -16.35 0.59 12.04
CA GLU A 168 -16.56 2.03 11.88
C GLU A 168 -15.50 2.66 10.97
N GLY A 169 -15.93 3.45 10.00
CA GLY A 169 -15.06 4.19 9.09
C GLY A 169 -15.64 4.31 7.68
N VAL A 170 -14.83 4.84 6.76
CA VAL A 170 -15.26 5.10 5.38
C VAL A 170 -14.27 4.48 4.39
N LEU A 171 -14.79 3.80 3.37
CA LEU A 171 -14.07 3.50 2.15
C LEU A 171 -14.52 4.47 1.04
N GLY A 172 -13.66 5.44 0.75
CA GLY A 172 -13.76 6.30 -0.42
C GLY A 172 -13.31 5.58 -1.68
N LEU A 173 -14.08 5.72 -2.74
CA LEU A 173 -13.88 5.05 -4.02
C LEU A 173 -13.69 6.13 -5.07
N LYS A 174 -12.57 6.07 -5.78
CA LYS A 174 -12.20 7.08 -6.78
C LYS A 174 -11.89 6.42 -8.11
N GLY A 175 -12.21 7.09 -9.21
CA GLY A 175 -11.96 6.61 -10.57
C GLY A 175 -12.84 5.43 -10.95
N LEU A 176 -14.03 5.29 -10.36
CA LEU A 176 -14.99 4.26 -10.73
C LEU A 176 -15.38 4.38 -12.21
N ALA A 177 -15.47 5.61 -12.72
CA ALA A 177 -15.72 5.85 -14.15
C ALA A 177 -14.65 5.27 -15.07
N ALA A 178 -13.40 5.09 -14.60
CA ALA A 178 -12.34 4.46 -15.39
C ALA A 178 -12.55 2.94 -15.56
N LEU A 179 -13.45 2.35 -14.77
CA LEU A 179 -13.86 0.96 -14.89
C LEU A 179 -15.04 0.78 -15.85
N ASN A 180 -15.73 1.86 -16.24
CA ASN A 180 -16.81 1.79 -17.20
C ASN A 180 -16.22 1.39 -18.57
N VAL A 181 -16.63 0.22 -19.05
CA VAL A 181 -16.18 -0.33 -20.34
C VAL A 181 -17.12 0.16 -21.44
N GLU A 182 -17.06 1.42 -21.86
CA GLU A 182 -17.68 1.93 -23.13
C GLU A 182 -17.03 3.28 -23.51
N GLU A 183 -16.84 3.71 -24.77
CA GLU A 183 -17.48 3.41 -26.06
C GLU A 183 -16.39 3.19 -27.14
N GLY A 184 -16.48 2.13 -27.97
CA GLY A 184 -15.57 2.05 -29.12
C GLY A 184 -15.37 0.73 -29.84
N SER A 185 -16.15 -0.33 -29.59
CA SER A 185 -16.13 -1.49 -30.49
C SER A 185 -17.38 -2.33 -30.36
N ARG A 186 -17.85 -2.85 -31.50
CA ARG A 186 -19.12 -3.57 -31.72
C ARG A 186 -19.20 -4.96 -31.04
N CYS A 187 -18.73 -5.12 -29.82
CA CYS A 187 -18.87 -6.36 -29.08
C CYS A 187 -19.66 -6.11 -27.80
N LYS A 188 -20.70 -6.91 -27.58
CA LYS A 188 -21.60 -6.88 -26.41
C LYS A 188 -20.83 -7.20 -25.12
N GLN A 189 -20.08 -6.24 -24.59
CA GLN A 189 -19.52 -6.32 -23.25
C GLN A 189 -20.51 -5.67 -22.29
N THR A 190 -20.90 -6.40 -21.27
CA THR A 190 -21.85 -5.96 -20.25
C THR A 190 -21.27 -4.76 -19.52
N LEU A 191 -21.97 -3.63 -19.65
CA LEU A 191 -21.72 -2.42 -18.90
C LEU A 191 -21.96 -2.69 -17.42
N THR A 192 -20.92 -2.74 -16.60
CA THR A 192 -21.11 -2.67 -15.14
C THR A 192 -21.41 -1.22 -14.79
N ALA A 193 -22.64 -0.92 -14.37
CA ALA A 193 -22.96 0.41 -13.87
C ALA A 193 -22.17 0.66 -12.58
N THR A 194 -21.76 1.92 -12.35
CA THR A 194 -21.05 2.31 -11.13
C THR A 194 -21.85 1.95 -9.86
N ASP A 195 -23.18 2.05 -9.93
CA ASP A 195 -24.07 1.69 -8.83
C ASP A 195 -24.08 0.19 -8.52
N ASP A 196 -24.03 -0.68 -9.54
CA ASP A 196 -23.96 -2.14 -9.36
C ASP A 196 -22.66 -2.53 -8.65
N LEU A 197 -21.56 -1.86 -9.01
CA LEU A 197 -20.28 -2.10 -8.37
C LEU A 197 -20.27 -1.63 -6.92
N LEU A 198 -20.89 -0.48 -6.63
CA LEU A 198 -21.07 0.02 -5.26
C LEU A 198 -21.92 -0.94 -4.42
N GLU A 199 -23.02 -1.43 -4.97
CA GLU A 199 -23.90 -2.40 -4.30
C GLU A 199 -23.15 -3.72 -4.02
N TYR A 200 -22.41 -4.22 -4.99
CA TYR A 200 -21.56 -5.40 -4.82
C TYR A 200 -20.53 -5.23 -3.70
N MET A 201 -19.82 -4.10 -3.67
CA MET A 201 -18.86 -3.84 -2.60
C MET A 201 -19.56 -3.72 -1.24
N ALA A 202 -20.73 -3.10 -1.19
CA ALA A 202 -21.52 -3.01 0.05
C ALA A 202 -21.97 -4.40 0.54
N ASP A 203 -22.32 -5.31 -0.38
CA ASP A 203 -22.62 -6.71 -0.05
C ASP A 203 -21.39 -7.42 0.55
N LEU A 204 -20.19 -7.21 0.00
CA LEU A 204 -18.96 -7.79 0.55
C LEU A 204 -18.72 -7.34 1.99
N PHE A 205 -18.86 -6.06 2.28
CA PHE A 205 -18.70 -5.53 3.65
C PHE A 205 -19.79 -6.05 4.61
N ARG A 206 -21.05 -6.16 4.14
CA ARG A 206 -22.15 -6.74 4.93
C ARG A 206 -21.92 -8.21 5.26
N GLN A 207 -21.42 -9.00 4.31
CA GLN A 207 -21.02 -10.39 4.55
C GLN A 207 -19.91 -10.44 5.60
N GLN A 208 -18.91 -9.57 5.46
CA GLN A 208 -17.76 -9.59 6.35
C GLN A 208 -18.06 -9.15 7.78
N MET A 209 -19.02 -8.23 7.98
CA MET A 209 -19.46 -7.81 9.31
C MET A 209 -19.83 -9.01 10.18
N GLN A 210 -20.56 -9.98 9.62
CA GLN A 210 -20.96 -11.20 10.34
C GLN A 210 -19.76 -12.10 10.68
N HIS A 211 -18.81 -12.23 9.75
CA HIS A 211 -17.63 -13.08 9.95
C HIS A 211 -16.62 -12.50 10.94
N ARG A 212 -16.53 -11.16 11.04
CA ARG A 212 -15.55 -10.46 11.89
C ARG A 212 -16.14 -9.94 13.21
N ASN A 213 -17.44 -10.13 13.44
CA ASN A 213 -18.17 -9.59 14.60
C ASN A 213 -18.07 -8.06 14.72
N TRP A 214 -18.10 -7.36 13.60
CA TRP A 214 -18.15 -5.90 13.59
C TRP A 214 -19.53 -5.41 14.05
N GLN A 215 -19.56 -4.30 14.79
CA GLN A 215 -20.80 -3.67 15.25
C GLN A 215 -21.44 -2.81 14.15
N SER A 216 -20.64 -2.36 13.19
CA SER A 216 -21.11 -1.59 12.04
C SER A 216 -20.50 -2.07 10.73
N VAL A 217 -21.00 -1.53 9.61
CA VAL A 217 -20.45 -1.75 8.28
C VAL A 217 -19.76 -0.45 7.85
N PRO A 218 -18.52 -0.51 7.31
CA PRO A 218 -17.85 0.66 6.77
C PRO A 218 -18.72 1.33 5.69
N SER A 219 -18.83 2.66 5.76
CA SER A 219 -19.60 3.41 4.76
C SER A 219 -18.82 3.48 3.44
N LEU A 220 -19.51 3.27 2.33
CA LEU A 220 -18.93 3.47 1.00
C LEU A 220 -19.24 4.88 0.51
N MET A 221 -18.23 5.56 -0.03
CA MET A 221 -18.39 6.91 -0.56
C MET A 221 -17.75 7.00 -1.95
N ASN A 222 -18.53 7.39 -2.96
CA ASN A 222 -17.98 7.76 -4.27
C ASN A 222 -17.29 9.13 -4.17
N LEU A 223 -16.10 9.28 -4.74
CA LEU A 223 -15.30 10.51 -4.73
C LEU A 223 -15.18 11.18 -6.11
N ASP A 224 -15.90 10.68 -7.11
CA ASP A 224 -15.85 11.18 -8.50
C ASP A 224 -16.84 12.33 -8.78
N PHE A 225 -17.30 13.04 -7.74
CA PHE A 225 -18.23 14.16 -7.84
C PHE A 225 -17.59 15.49 -8.28
#